data_AF-A0A8C6Z6X1-F1
#
_entry.id   AF-A0A8C6Z6X1-F1
#
_cell.length_a   1.000
_cell.length_b   1.000
_cell.length_c   1.000
_cell.angle_alpha   90.00
_cell.angle_beta   90.00
_cell.angle_gamma   90.00
#
_symmetry.space_group_name_H-M   'P 1'
#
loop_
_entity.id
_entity.type
_entity.pdbx_description
1 polymer ?
#
loop_
_entity_poly.entity_id
_entity_poly.type
_entity_poly.pdbx_seq_one_letter_code
_entity_poly.pdbx_strand_id
1 'polypeptide(L)'
;CKRDVNGVGMLYDLLRSPWLQALLKVKVTFSCKGKDFLEKKISSGIATPFCLLRTVVELLREAPQSGEIKELRRLLRSPHLKALLTAHDTVAQKDFEPTLPPLPDNIPENEEAMRIVCLVKNKQPLGATIKRHEITGDITVARVIHGGLADRSGLLYAGDKLVEVNGVPVEGLEPEQVINILALSEGTIMFKLIPVSDRPVSNQTTLYVRAMADYWPLQDPAIPCADAGLPFKKGEILQIVDQNDAFWWQARKVSDLGACAGLIPSNHLLKRKQREFWWSQPFQPHFCLKSSIYEEFGESGQRVFIAGFRRSMRLCRRKSRANRHSCHAQCSGSCYSVLAAPYEEVVRYQRHPTDRNRLIILVGPAGVGVNELRRRLITSCPQQFRSAVPHTTRVQKSYEMNGREYHYVSKETFENMVYTHRMLEYGEYKGYLYGTSVDAVRTVLAEGKICVIDLEPQGIQVARTHELKPYIIFIKPPSISCMRQSRKNARIITDYYVNIKFKEEDLQEMEESAKKMEAQFGQFFDQVIVNDDLQEASAQLLLAVHRAQDEPQWVPALWICSDTQP
;
A
#
# COMPACT_ATOMS: atom_id res chain seq x y z
N CYS A 1 4.39 -23.28 -2.60
CA CYS A 1 5.49 -24.04 -3.22
C CYS A 1 6.77 -23.18 -3.25
N LYS A 2 7.57 -23.23 -2.17
CA LYS A 2 8.92 -22.63 -2.16
C LYS A 2 9.81 -23.53 -3.01
N ARG A 3 10.25 -23.05 -4.18
CA ARG A 3 11.29 -23.74 -4.96
C ARG A 3 12.59 -23.62 -4.17
N ASP A 4 13.11 -24.77 -3.75
CA ASP A 4 14.35 -24.90 -3.01
C ASP A 4 15.53 -24.55 -3.94
N VAL A 5 16.04 -23.32 -3.81
CA VAL A 5 17.06 -22.75 -4.72
C VAL A 5 18.45 -23.35 -4.46
N ASN A 6 18.66 -23.99 -3.31
CA ASN A 6 19.98 -24.49 -2.90
C ASN A 6 20.15 -26.00 -3.09
N GLY A 7 19.11 -26.74 -3.53
CA GLY A 7 19.18 -28.20 -3.75
C GLY A 7 19.39 -29.05 -2.47
N VAL A 8 19.50 -28.40 -1.31
CA VAL A 8 19.77 -29.05 -0.01
C VAL A 8 18.59 -29.88 0.45
N GLY A 9 17.35 -29.43 0.25
CA GLY A 9 16.14 -30.19 0.52
C GLY A 9 16.01 -31.39 -0.40
N MET A 10 16.34 -31.24 -1.68
CA MET A 10 16.37 -32.36 -2.63
C MET A 10 17.40 -33.44 -2.23
N LEU A 11 18.59 -33.02 -1.79
CA LEU A 11 19.62 -33.92 -1.25
C LEU A 11 19.18 -34.58 0.07
N TYR A 12 18.55 -33.83 0.96
CA TYR A 12 18.04 -34.33 2.24
C TYR A 12 16.97 -35.42 2.03
N ASP A 13 16.02 -35.18 1.12
CA ASP A 13 14.96 -36.13 0.77
C ASP A 13 15.53 -37.38 0.07
N LEU A 14 16.54 -37.20 -0.78
CA LEU A 14 17.25 -38.30 -1.43
C LEU A 14 18.01 -39.18 -0.42
N LEU A 15 18.70 -38.56 0.56
CA LEU A 15 19.44 -39.26 1.61
C LEU A 15 18.52 -40.02 2.57
N ARG A 16 17.30 -39.53 2.77
CA ARG A 16 16.25 -40.21 3.55
C ARG A 16 15.41 -41.19 2.74
N SER A 17 15.67 -41.32 1.44
CA SER A 17 14.88 -42.19 0.60
C SER A 17 14.97 -43.66 1.06
N PRO A 18 13.84 -44.40 1.12
CA PRO A 18 13.80 -45.78 1.62
C PRO A 18 14.73 -46.73 0.87
N TRP A 19 14.96 -46.50 -0.42
CA TRP A 19 15.82 -47.33 -1.25
C TRP A 19 17.32 -47.11 -0.96
N LEU A 20 17.74 -45.87 -0.69
CA LEU A 20 19.13 -45.57 -0.33
C LEU A 20 19.44 -46.08 1.09
N GLN A 21 18.49 -45.94 2.01
CA GLN A 21 18.56 -46.53 3.35
C GLN A 21 18.58 -48.07 3.31
N ALA A 22 17.87 -48.69 2.37
CA ALA A 22 17.95 -50.14 2.14
C ALA A 22 19.35 -50.58 1.63
N LEU A 23 19.96 -49.83 0.71
CA LEU A 23 21.34 -50.05 0.26
C LEU A 23 22.37 -49.91 1.40
N LEU A 24 22.19 -48.91 2.28
CA LEU A 24 23.02 -48.76 3.48
C LEU A 24 22.78 -49.89 4.50
N LYS A 25 21.55 -50.39 4.63
CA LYS A 25 21.26 -51.59 5.44
C LYS A 25 21.88 -52.86 4.87
N VAL A 26 21.99 -53.00 3.55
CA VAL A 26 22.73 -54.12 2.92
C VAL A 26 24.22 -54.07 3.30
N LYS A 27 24.83 -52.88 3.38
CA LYS A 27 26.20 -52.69 3.92
C LYS A 27 26.33 -53.18 5.38
N VAL A 28 25.36 -52.87 6.23
CA VAL A 28 25.33 -53.35 7.63
C VAL A 28 25.11 -54.86 7.71
N THR A 29 24.27 -55.43 6.84
CA THR A 29 23.96 -56.86 6.84
C THR A 29 25.12 -57.71 6.31
N PHE A 30 25.88 -57.20 5.33
CA PHE A 30 27.14 -57.82 4.89
C PHE A 30 28.25 -57.72 5.95
N SER A 31 28.27 -56.65 6.75
CA SER A 31 29.18 -56.48 7.89
C SER A 31 28.98 -57.55 8.99
N CYS A 32 27.78 -58.15 9.09
CA CYS A 32 27.49 -59.18 10.09
C CYS A 32 27.88 -60.61 9.66
N LYS A 33 28.13 -60.89 8.37
CA LYS A 33 28.45 -62.25 7.87
C LYS A 33 29.84 -62.39 7.24
N GLY A 34 30.64 -61.32 7.16
CA GLY A 34 31.97 -61.34 6.53
C GLY A 34 32.99 -60.43 7.22
N LYS A 35 33.04 -60.46 8.56
CA LYS A 35 33.92 -59.58 9.36
C LYS A 35 35.41 -59.72 9.01
N ASP A 36 35.89 -60.91 8.68
CA ASP A 36 37.33 -61.14 8.54
C ASP A 36 37.93 -60.79 7.17
N PHE A 37 37.12 -60.58 6.13
CA PHE A 37 37.61 -60.34 4.76
C PHE A 37 37.67 -58.85 4.37
N LEU A 38 36.85 -58.01 4.99
CA LEU A 38 36.73 -56.57 4.67
C LEU A 38 37.69 -55.67 5.46
N GLU A 39 38.04 -56.04 6.70
CA GLU A 39 38.94 -55.22 7.54
C GLU A 39 40.37 -55.13 6.96
N LYS A 40 40.85 -56.18 6.26
CA LYS A 40 42.20 -56.19 5.67
C LYS A 40 42.37 -55.32 4.41
N LYS A 41 41.30 -54.88 3.75
CA LYS A 41 41.37 -54.11 2.48
C LYS A 41 40.93 -52.65 2.59
N ILE A 42 40.28 -52.25 3.68
CA ILE A 42 39.73 -50.88 3.88
C ILE A 42 40.61 -50.03 4.82
N SER A 43 41.70 -50.59 5.35
CA SER A 43 42.64 -49.89 6.23
C SER A 43 43.62 -48.98 5.46
N SER A 44 43.13 -47.90 4.84
CA SER A 44 43.90 -46.66 4.66
C SER A 44 43.01 -45.51 4.16
N GLY A 45 42.80 -44.48 5.00
CA GLY A 45 42.25 -43.18 4.60
C GLY A 45 40.72 -43.12 4.41
N ILE A 46 40.14 -41.93 4.62
CA ILE A 46 38.70 -41.63 4.49
C ILE A 46 38.29 -41.91 3.03
N ALA A 47 37.87 -43.15 2.74
CA ALA A 47 37.44 -43.52 1.41
C ALA A 47 36.10 -42.85 1.11
N THR A 48 36.06 -41.99 0.08
CA THR A 48 34.83 -41.34 -0.34
C THR A 48 33.78 -42.38 -0.78
N PRO A 49 32.48 -42.08 -0.68
CA PRO A 49 31.39 -42.94 -1.15
C PRO A 49 31.60 -43.55 -2.55
N PHE A 50 32.18 -42.81 -3.50
CA PHE A 50 32.50 -43.35 -4.83
C PHE A 50 33.64 -44.39 -4.80
N CYS A 51 34.69 -44.17 -4.00
CA CYS A 51 35.75 -45.16 -3.79
C CYS A 51 35.22 -46.44 -3.14
N LEU A 52 34.32 -46.31 -2.17
CA LEU A 52 33.66 -47.46 -1.54
C LEU A 52 32.79 -48.25 -2.53
N LEU A 53 32.06 -47.58 -3.43
CA LEU A 53 31.31 -48.25 -4.50
C LEU A 53 32.23 -49.11 -5.37
N ARG A 54 33.40 -48.58 -5.75
CA ARG A 54 34.37 -49.30 -6.59
C ARG A 54 34.87 -50.57 -5.89
N THR A 55 35.23 -50.45 -4.61
CA THR A 55 35.67 -51.59 -3.78
C THR A 55 34.58 -52.64 -3.63
N VAL A 56 33.32 -52.24 -3.41
CA VAL A 56 32.18 -53.16 -3.30
C VAL A 56 31.91 -53.88 -4.62
N VAL A 57 32.01 -53.20 -5.76
CA VAL A 57 31.86 -53.81 -7.10
C VAL A 57 32.98 -54.81 -7.41
N GLU A 58 34.18 -54.58 -6.89
CA GLU A 58 35.31 -55.52 -6.98
C GLU A 58 35.12 -56.74 -6.07
N LEU A 59 34.65 -56.56 -4.83
CA LEU A 59 34.36 -57.68 -3.93
C LEU A 59 33.21 -58.56 -4.45
N LEU A 60 32.17 -57.95 -5.04
CA LEU A 60 31.07 -58.68 -5.69
C LEU A 60 31.52 -59.43 -6.96
N ARG A 61 32.72 -59.17 -7.49
CA ARG A 61 33.31 -59.95 -8.59
C ARG A 61 33.84 -61.30 -8.10
N GLU A 62 34.33 -61.36 -6.87
CA GLU A 62 34.95 -62.55 -6.25
C GLU A 62 33.90 -63.46 -5.58
N ALA A 63 32.64 -63.02 -5.45
CA ALA A 63 31.56 -63.74 -4.81
C ALA A 63 30.87 -64.80 -5.72
N PRO A 64 30.21 -65.82 -5.15
CA PRO A 64 29.46 -66.85 -5.88
C PRO A 64 28.37 -66.24 -6.79
N GLN A 65 28.25 -66.72 -8.03
CA GLN A 65 27.39 -66.13 -9.07
C GLN A 65 25.90 -66.49 -8.91
N SER A 66 25.26 -65.98 -7.85
CA SER A 66 23.80 -65.96 -7.70
C SER A 66 23.14 -64.93 -8.63
N GLY A 67 21.85 -65.09 -8.94
CA GLY A 67 21.11 -64.15 -9.79
C GLY A 67 21.01 -62.75 -9.18
N GLU A 68 20.88 -62.71 -7.85
CA GLU A 68 20.78 -61.51 -7.02
C GLU A 68 22.10 -60.72 -7.02
N ILE A 69 23.24 -61.41 -6.98
CA ILE A 69 24.57 -60.76 -7.04
C ILE A 69 24.82 -60.15 -8.41
N LYS A 70 24.35 -60.79 -9.50
CA LYS A 70 24.44 -60.24 -10.85
C LYS A 70 23.59 -58.98 -11.01
N GLU A 71 22.37 -58.99 -10.46
CA GLU A 71 21.48 -57.83 -10.47
C GLU A 71 22.05 -56.66 -9.66
N LEU A 72 22.51 -56.91 -8.43
CA LEU A 72 23.12 -55.89 -7.59
C LEU A 72 24.35 -55.28 -8.28
N ARG A 73 25.20 -56.11 -8.92
CA ARG A 73 26.36 -55.63 -9.67
C ARG A 73 25.96 -54.75 -10.85
N ARG A 74 24.85 -55.06 -11.53
CA ARG A 74 24.30 -54.24 -12.63
C ARG A 74 23.83 -52.88 -12.12
N LEU A 75 23.10 -52.86 -11.00
CA LEU A 75 22.61 -51.62 -10.38
C LEU A 75 23.75 -50.73 -9.88
N LEU A 76 24.74 -51.31 -9.20
CA LEU A 76 25.91 -50.58 -8.69
C LEU A 76 26.83 -50.06 -9.80
N ARG A 77 26.81 -50.69 -10.99
CA ARG A 77 27.54 -50.21 -12.17
C ARG A 77 26.77 -49.19 -13.00
N SER A 78 25.51 -48.93 -12.67
CA SER A 78 24.68 -48.01 -13.45
C SER A 78 25.33 -46.61 -13.51
N PRO A 79 25.30 -45.96 -14.68
CA PRO A 79 25.91 -44.64 -14.86
C PRO A 79 25.28 -43.59 -13.94
N HIS A 80 23.98 -43.70 -13.67
CA HIS A 80 23.24 -42.80 -12.77
C HIS A 80 23.73 -42.87 -11.32
N LEU A 81 23.95 -44.08 -10.78
CA LEU A 81 24.43 -44.21 -9.40
C LEU A 81 25.88 -43.74 -9.25
N LYS A 82 26.71 -44.00 -10.26
CA LYS A 82 28.08 -43.48 -10.30
C LYS A 82 28.09 -41.96 -10.31
N ALA A 83 27.34 -41.34 -11.22
CA ALA A 83 27.24 -39.88 -11.33
C ALA A 83 26.73 -39.24 -10.03
N LEU A 84 25.74 -39.86 -9.38
CA LEU A 84 25.22 -39.39 -8.10
C LEU A 84 26.28 -39.39 -6.99
N LEU A 85 27.06 -40.47 -6.88
CA LEU A 85 28.12 -40.58 -5.86
C LEU A 85 29.31 -39.67 -6.18
N THR A 86 29.64 -39.48 -7.46
CA THR A 86 30.64 -38.49 -7.88
C THR A 86 30.19 -37.07 -7.51
N ALA A 87 28.95 -36.69 -7.83
CA ALA A 87 28.41 -35.39 -7.48
C ALA A 87 28.37 -35.15 -5.96
N HIS A 88 28.00 -36.18 -5.19
CA HIS A 88 28.08 -36.14 -3.74
C HIS A 88 29.51 -35.87 -3.27
N ASP A 89 30.50 -36.58 -3.80
CA ASP A 89 31.89 -36.43 -3.39
C ASP A 89 32.46 -35.05 -3.76
N THR A 90 32.16 -34.52 -4.94
CA THR A 90 32.52 -33.15 -5.37
C THR A 90 31.93 -32.09 -4.43
N VAL A 91 30.66 -32.22 -4.05
CA VAL A 91 30.00 -31.28 -3.11
C VAL A 91 30.58 -31.42 -1.71
N ALA A 92 30.79 -32.65 -1.23
CA ALA A 92 31.33 -32.92 0.10
C ALA A 92 32.77 -32.41 0.26
N GLN A 93 33.58 -32.46 -0.81
CA GLN A 93 34.95 -31.95 -0.84
C GLN A 93 35.04 -30.45 -1.13
N LYS A 94 33.90 -29.79 -1.36
CA LYS A 94 33.83 -28.38 -1.81
C LYS A 94 34.62 -28.09 -3.09
N ASP A 95 34.84 -29.11 -3.92
CA ASP A 95 35.62 -29.03 -5.15
C ASP A 95 34.76 -28.54 -6.33
N PHE A 96 33.96 -27.50 -6.07
CA PHE A 96 33.10 -26.83 -7.05
C PHE A 96 33.47 -25.35 -7.23
N GLU A 97 34.40 -24.84 -6.43
CA GLU A 97 34.93 -23.48 -6.56
C GLU A 97 36.13 -23.47 -7.51
N PRO A 98 36.29 -22.43 -8.35
CA PRO A 98 37.46 -22.32 -9.21
C PRO A 98 38.73 -22.23 -8.36
N THR A 99 39.68 -23.13 -8.57
CA THR A 99 41.00 -23.06 -7.94
C THR A 99 41.70 -21.76 -8.33
N LEU A 100 41.86 -20.86 -7.37
CA LEU A 100 42.60 -19.61 -7.55
C LEU A 100 44.11 -19.90 -7.65
N PRO A 101 44.86 -19.16 -8.49
CA PRO A 101 46.31 -19.25 -8.51
C PRO A 101 46.90 -18.86 -7.13
N PRO A 102 48.06 -19.42 -6.75
CA PRO A 102 48.71 -19.07 -5.48
C PRO A 102 49.03 -17.58 -5.43
N LEU A 103 48.78 -16.96 -4.27
CA LEU A 103 49.07 -15.56 -4.02
C LEU A 103 50.59 -15.31 -4.14
N PRO A 104 51.03 -14.22 -4.79
CA PRO A 104 52.44 -13.84 -4.83
C PRO A 104 53.03 -13.63 -3.43
N ASP A 105 54.30 -14.00 -3.21
CA ASP A 105 54.97 -13.93 -1.89
C ASP A 105 55.22 -12.49 -1.37
N ASN A 106 54.91 -11.46 -2.16
CA ASN A 106 55.17 -10.04 -1.85
C ASN A 106 53.87 -9.22 -1.83
N ILE A 107 52.88 -9.63 -1.05
CA ILE A 107 51.72 -8.77 -0.77
C ILE A 107 51.99 -8.09 0.58
N PRO A 108 52.05 -6.75 0.65
CA PRO A 108 52.15 -6.06 1.93
C PRO A 108 50.94 -6.43 2.81
N GLU A 109 51.17 -6.78 4.08
CA GLU A 109 50.14 -7.26 5.03
C GLU A 109 48.96 -6.29 5.26
N ASN A 110 49.01 -5.09 4.68
CA ASN A 110 48.06 -4.00 4.89
C ASN A 110 47.21 -3.66 3.64
N GLU A 111 47.25 -4.47 2.57
CA GLU A 111 46.39 -4.25 1.39
C GLU A 111 44.99 -4.85 1.63
N GLU A 112 44.00 -3.97 1.83
CA GLU A 112 42.59 -4.33 1.85
C GLU A 112 42.18 -4.98 0.52
N ALA A 113 41.45 -6.10 0.57
CA ALA A 113 41.07 -6.84 -0.63
C ALA A 113 40.17 -5.99 -1.56
N MET A 114 40.70 -5.59 -2.71
CA MET A 114 39.98 -4.77 -3.67
C MET A 114 39.16 -5.61 -4.64
N ARG A 115 37.96 -5.13 -4.97
CA ARG A 115 37.05 -5.72 -5.96
C ARG A 115 36.86 -4.74 -7.12
N ILE A 116 36.96 -5.25 -8.33
CA ILE A 116 36.63 -4.50 -9.54
C ILE A 116 35.22 -4.87 -9.97
N VAL A 117 34.36 -3.87 -10.18
CA VAL A 117 33.00 -4.06 -10.68
C VAL A 117 32.74 -3.19 -11.90
N CYS A 118 32.06 -3.76 -12.89
CA CYS A 118 31.76 -3.08 -14.14
C CYS A 118 30.24 -2.91 -14.26
N LEU A 119 29.77 -1.68 -14.46
CA LEU A 119 28.37 -1.36 -14.69
C LEU A 119 28.20 -0.74 -16.07
N VAL A 120 27.27 -1.28 -16.85
CA VAL A 120 26.91 -0.68 -18.13
C VAL A 120 25.91 0.43 -17.86
N LYS A 121 26.38 1.67 -17.98
CA LYS A 121 25.59 2.88 -17.80
C LYS A 121 24.72 3.11 -19.03
N ASN A 122 23.44 3.35 -18.81
CA ASN A 122 22.52 3.86 -19.82
C ASN A 122 22.35 5.39 -19.65
N LYS A 123 21.33 5.98 -20.28
CA LYS A 123 21.02 7.42 -20.13
C LYS A 123 20.44 7.78 -18.74
N GLN A 124 20.21 6.82 -17.86
CA GLN A 124 19.66 7.02 -16.51
C GLN A 124 20.77 7.02 -15.46
N PRO A 125 20.54 7.63 -14.28
CA PRO A 125 21.47 7.51 -13.17
C PRO A 125 21.65 6.04 -12.75
N LEU A 126 22.83 5.72 -12.19
CA LEU A 126 23.15 4.37 -11.74
C LEU A 126 22.23 3.87 -10.63
N GLY A 127 21.60 4.77 -9.86
CA GLY A 127 20.75 4.40 -8.73
C GLY A 127 21.54 4.03 -7.49
N ALA A 128 22.60 4.79 -7.19
CA ALA A 128 23.32 4.72 -5.92
C ALA A 128 23.68 6.14 -5.47
N THR A 129 23.72 6.38 -4.17
CA THR A 129 24.19 7.63 -3.59
C THR A 129 25.52 7.40 -2.90
N ILE A 130 26.38 8.42 -2.90
CA ILE A 130 27.71 8.39 -2.28
C ILE A 130 27.78 9.42 -1.16
N LYS A 131 28.62 9.17 -0.17
CA LYS A 131 28.94 10.13 0.89
C LYS A 131 30.44 10.17 1.13
N ARG A 132 30.95 11.34 1.51
CA ARG A 132 32.32 11.53 1.95
C ARG A 132 32.39 11.40 3.47
N HIS A 133 33.33 10.63 3.97
CA HIS A 133 33.58 10.51 5.40
C HIS A 133 34.32 11.76 5.89
N GLU A 134 33.83 12.40 6.96
CA GLU A 134 34.32 13.71 7.41
C GLU A 134 35.80 13.69 7.85
N ILE A 135 36.23 12.59 8.48
CA ILE A 135 37.59 12.47 9.04
C ILE A 135 38.59 11.92 8.02
N THR A 136 38.33 10.74 7.44
CA THR A 136 39.25 10.10 6.50
C THR A 136 39.20 10.69 5.10
N GLY A 137 38.13 11.41 4.74
CA GLY A 137 37.92 11.90 3.37
C GLY A 137 37.50 10.82 2.37
N ASP A 138 37.32 9.57 2.82
CA ASP A 138 36.96 8.44 1.97
C ASP A 138 35.56 8.60 1.37
N ILE A 139 35.40 8.19 0.11
CA ILE A 139 34.10 8.16 -0.55
C ILE A 139 33.52 6.75 -0.43
N THR A 140 32.33 6.65 0.15
CA THR A 140 31.61 5.39 0.34
C THR A 140 30.24 5.43 -0.32
N VAL A 141 29.76 4.28 -0.78
CA VAL A 141 28.38 4.12 -1.22
C VAL A 141 27.47 4.26 -0.01
N ALA A 142 26.73 5.35 0.06
CA ALA A 142 25.81 5.62 1.16
C ALA A 142 24.56 4.75 1.05
N ARG A 143 24.03 4.56 -0.16
CA ARG A 143 22.82 3.77 -0.41
C ARG A 143 22.75 3.27 -1.84
N VAL A 144 22.08 2.13 -2.02
CA VAL A 144 21.66 1.61 -3.33
C VAL A 144 20.16 1.80 -3.47
N ILE A 145 19.73 2.41 -4.58
CA ILE A 145 18.34 2.74 -4.87
C ILE A 145 17.67 1.58 -5.61
N HIS A 146 16.59 1.05 -5.04
CA HIS A 146 15.88 -0.11 -5.57
C HIS A 146 15.33 0.14 -6.98
N GLY A 147 15.47 -0.84 -7.86
CA GLY A 147 15.07 -0.74 -9.25
C GLY A 147 16.04 0.04 -10.15
N GLY A 148 17.10 0.64 -9.59
CA GLY A 148 18.20 1.26 -10.34
C GLY A 148 19.17 0.24 -10.96
N LEU A 149 20.12 0.72 -11.77
CA LEU A 149 21.13 -0.15 -12.40
C LEU A 149 22.03 -0.83 -11.35
N ALA A 150 22.45 -0.10 -10.33
CA ALA A 150 23.29 -0.60 -9.24
C ALA A 150 22.59 -1.75 -8.50
N ASP A 151 21.32 -1.57 -8.13
CA ASP A 151 20.48 -2.60 -7.49
C ASP A 151 20.34 -3.85 -8.37
N ARG A 152 19.94 -3.66 -9.64
CA ARG A 152 19.73 -4.77 -10.59
C ARG A 152 21.00 -5.56 -10.89
N SER A 153 22.16 -4.90 -10.83
CA SER A 153 23.45 -5.58 -11.04
C SER A 153 23.84 -6.49 -9.88
N GLY A 154 23.41 -6.16 -8.65
CA GLY A 154 23.88 -6.82 -7.43
C GLY A 154 25.39 -6.67 -7.19
N LEU A 155 26.07 -5.74 -7.85
CA LEU A 155 27.52 -5.60 -7.76
C LEU A 155 27.97 -4.56 -6.73
N LEU A 156 27.14 -3.56 -6.45
CA LEU A 156 27.40 -2.50 -5.46
C LEU A 156 26.51 -2.67 -4.24
N TYR A 157 27.08 -2.39 -3.06
CA TYR A 157 26.38 -2.42 -1.78
C TYR A 157 26.60 -1.12 -1.00
N ALA A 158 25.64 -0.80 -0.13
CA ALA A 158 25.82 0.29 0.83
C ALA A 158 26.97 -0.07 1.78
N GLY A 159 27.92 0.85 1.96
CA GLY A 159 29.14 0.65 2.73
C GLY A 159 30.40 0.39 1.90
N ASP A 160 30.27 0.06 0.61
CA ASP A 160 31.44 -0.15 -0.26
C ASP A 160 32.25 1.16 -0.37
N LYS A 161 33.57 1.08 -0.12
CA LYS A 161 34.50 2.21 -0.24
C LYS A 161 35.01 2.29 -1.67
N LEU A 162 34.77 3.42 -2.34
CA LEU A 162 35.23 3.67 -3.69
C LEU A 162 36.69 4.12 -3.67
N VAL A 163 37.53 3.50 -4.49
CA VAL A 163 38.97 3.80 -4.62
C VAL A 163 39.26 4.43 -5.98
N GLU A 164 38.74 3.86 -7.06
CA GLU A 164 38.88 4.41 -8.41
C GLU A 164 37.57 4.30 -9.20
N VAL A 165 37.33 5.28 -10.08
CA VAL A 165 36.24 5.29 -11.06
C VAL A 165 36.85 5.53 -12.44
N ASN A 166 36.72 4.57 -13.36
CA ASN A 166 37.30 4.62 -14.71
C ASN A 166 38.82 4.90 -14.71
N GLY A 167 39.55 4.37 -13.72
CA GLY A 167 40.99 4.58 -13.54
C GLY A 167 41.37 5.93 -12.93
N VAL A 168 40.38 6.78 -12.59
CA VAL A 168 40.61 8.02 -11.84
C VAL A 168 40.51 7.72 -10.35
N PRO A 169 41.55 7.99 -9.54
CA PRO A 169 41.48 7.83 -8.09
C PRO A 169 40.48 8.83 -7.51
N VAL A 170 39.65 8.37 -6.56
CA VAL A 170 38.62 9.22 -5.93
C VAL A 170 39.06 9.82 -4.60
N GLU A 171 40.25 9.48 -4.13
CA GLU A 171 40.81 10.00 -2.88
C GLU A 171 40.96 11.53 -2.94
N GLY A 172 40.50 12.22 -1.89
CA GLY A 172 40.53 13.67 -1.81
C GLY A 172 39.52 14.42 -2.68
N LEU A 173 38.72 13.72 -3.50
CA LEU A 173 37.67 14.35 -4.28
C LEU A 173 36.43 14.63 -3.42
N GLU A 174 35.69 15.65 -3.81
CA GLU A 174 34.34 15.89 -3.29
C GLU A 174 33.30 15.04 -4.05
N PRO A 175 32.19 14.63 -3.40
CA PRO A 175 31.14 13.83 -4.04
C PRO A 175 30.65 14.41 -5.37
N GLU A 176 30.54 15.75 -5.47
CA GLU A 176 30.13 16.45 -6.69
C GLU A 176 31.09 16.21 -7.87
N GLN A 177 32.39 16.12 -7.59
CA GLN A 177 33.41 15.86 -8.62
C GLN A 177 33.30 14.42 -9.13
N VAL A 178 33.06 13.45 -8.24
CA VAL A 178 32.81 12.06 -8.63
C VAL A 178 31.52 11.93 -9.42
N ILE A 179 30.46 12.64 -9.03
CA ILE A 179 29.20 12.70 -9.79
C ILE A 179 29.43 13.25 -11.19
N ASN A 180 30.25 14.29 -11.35
CA ASN A 180 30.59 14.84 -12.67
C ASN A 180 31.37 13.84 -13.54
N ILE A 181 32.34 13.11 -12.97
CA ILE A 181 33.06 12.04 -13.68
C ILE A 181 32.08 10.97 -14.15
N LEU A 182 31.19 10.53 -13.26
CA LEU A 182 30.17 9.54 -13.58
C LEU A 182 29.18 10.07 -14.63
N ALA A 183 28.79 11.33 -14.56
CA ALA A 183 27.86 11.97 -15.50
C ALA A 183 28.41 12.01 -16.93
N LEU A 184 29.70 12.38 -17.08
CA LEU A 184 30.42 12.44 -18.35
C LEU A 184 30.77 11.08 -18.93
N SER A 185 30.75 10.02 -18.11
CA SER A 185 31.05 8.66 -18.56
C SER A 185 29.88 8.04 -19.33
N GLU A 186 30.18 7.44 -20.49
CA GLU A 186 29.25 6.67 -21.32
C GLU A 186 29.68 5.21 -21.45
N GLY A 187 28.72 4.29 -21.58
CA GLY A 187 29.01 2.86 -21.72
C GLY A 187 29.39 2.19 -20.41
N THR A 188 30.51 1.45 -20.40
CA THR A 188 30.92 0.67 -19.22
C THR A 188 31.69 1.53 -18.23
N ILE A 189 31.17 1.66 -17.02
CA ILE A 189 31.86 2.28 -15.89
C ILE A 189 32.53 1.18 -15.07
N MET A 190 33.84 1.32 -14.82
CA MET A 190 34.59 0.45 -13.92
C MET A 190 34.80 1.12 -12.58
N PHE A 191 34.46 0.42 -11.51
CA PHE A 191 34.75 0.83 -10.14
C PHE A 191 35.77 -0.13 -9.54
N LYS A 192 36.78 0.42 -8.88
CA LYS A 192 37.64 -0.31 -7.96
C LYS A 192 37.23 0.07 -6.55
N LEU A 193 36.82 -0.90 -5.76
CA LEU A 193 36.23 -0.67 -4.45
C LEU A 193 36.72 -1.68 -3.43
N ILE A 194 36.65 -1.30 -2.16
CA ILE A 194 36.89 -2.18 -1.02
C ILE A 194 35.50 -2.58 -0.48
N PRO A 195 35.12 -3.86 -0.56
CA PRO A 195 33.78 -4.31 -0.19
C PRO A 195 33.58 -4.24 1.32
N VAL A 196 32.36 -3.93 1.74
CA VAL A 196 32.00 -3.98 3.17
C VAL A 196 31.99 -5.42 3.70
N SER A 197 32.53 -5.63 4.91
CA SER A 197 32.64 -6.95 5.55
C SER A 197 31.29 -7.58 5.90
N ASP A 198 30.33 -6.75 6.33
CA ASP A 198 28.97 -7.18 6.67
C ASP A 198 27.98 -6.77 5.58
N ARG A 199 27.56 -7.74 4.77
CA ARG A 199 26.53 -7.50 3.76
C ARG A 199 25.15 -7.49 4.43
N PRO A 200 24.35 -6.42 4.28
CA PRO A 200 23.00 -6.42 4.80
C PRO A 200 22.15 -7.46 4.07
N VAL A 201 21.53 -8.38 4.82
CA VAL A 201 20.53 -9.31 4.29
C VAL A 201 19.23 -8.54 4.06
N SER A 202 18.86 -8.35 2.80
CA SER A 202 17.62 -7.64 2.45
C SER A 202 16.40 -8.54 2.69
N ASN A 203 15.61 -8.21 3.71
CA ASN A 203 14.29 -8.80 3.90
C ASN A 203 13.27 -7.97 3.10
N GLN A 204 12.97 -8.44 1.89
CA GLN A 204 11.99 -7.79 1.01
C GLN A 204 10.57 -8.02 1.53
N THR A 205 10.01 -7.05 2.25
CA THR A 205 8.58 -7.00 2.55
C THR A 205 7.95 -5.88 1.74
N THR A 206 7.28 -6.23 0.64
CA THR A 206 6.51 -5.26 -0.14
C THR A 206 5.27 -4.83 0.63
N LEU A 207 5.17 -3.54 0.93
CA LEU A 207 4.07 -2.92 1.65
C LEU A 207 3.46 -1.81 0.78
N TYR A 208 2.14 -1.64 0.80
CA TYR A 208 1.50 -0.53 0.11
C TYR A 208 0.89 0.43 1.12
N VAL A 209 1.11 1.73 0.90
CA VAL A 209 0.59 2.78 1.76
C VAL A 209 -0.07 3.88 0.95
N ARG A 210 -1.12 4.48 1.50
CA ARG A 210 -1.72 5.72 1.05
C ARG A 210 -1.07 6.89 1.78
N ALA A 211 -0.61 7.88 1.04
CA ALA A 211 -0.08 9.11 1.62
C ALA A 211 -1.21 9.95 2.24
N MET A 212 -1.08 10.30 3.52
CA MET A 212 -2.06 11.11 4.24
C MET A 212 -1.65 12.60 4.29
N ALA A 213 -0.46 12.91 3.78
CA ALA A 213 0.12 14.24 3.70
C ALA A 213 0.86 14.45 2.37
N ASP A 214 1.15 15.70 2.05
CA ASP A 214 2.01 16.09 0.94
C ASP A 214 3.48 16.09 1.37
N TYR A 215 4.39 15.76 0.46
CA TYR A 215 5.83 15.78 0.72
C TYR A 215 6.65 16.19 -0.49
N TRP A 216 7.33 17.35 -0.41
CA TRP A 216 8.24 17.86 -1.44
C TRP A 216 9.71 17.74 -1.00
N PRO A 217 10.51 16.83 -1.60
CA PRO A 217 11.91 16.62 -1.24
C PRO A 217 12.77 17.88 -1.33
N LEU A 218 12.54 18.72 -2.34
CA LEU A 218 13.32 19.94 -2.58
C LEU A 218 13.13 21.01 -1.49
N GLN A 219 12.06 20.90 -0.69
CA GLN A 219 11.78 21.81 0.43
C GLN A 219 12.24 21.23 1.77
N ASP A 220 12.85 20.04 1.77
CA ASP A 220 13.23 19.32 2.96
C ASP A 220 14.76 19.38 3.19
N PRO A 221 15.26 20.26 4.08
CA PRO A 221 16.69 20.39 4.31
C PRO A 221 17.31 19.15 4.97
N ALA A 222 16.51 18.24 5.52
CA ALA A 222 17.00 17.04 6.19
C ALA A 222 17.11 15.83 5.26
N ILE A 223 16.73 15.94 3.98
CA ILE A 223 16.86 14.83 3.03
C ILE A 223 18.34 14.58 2.70
N PRO A 224 18.83 13.32 2.76
CA PRO A 224 20.22 13.01 2.46
C PRO A 224 20.63 13.34 1.02
N CYS A 225 19.70 13.21 0.08
CA CYS A 225 19.90 13.52 -1.32
C CYS A 225 18.56 13.96 -1.92
N ALA A 226 18.43 15.25 -2.23
CA ALA A 226 17.19 15.83 -2.74
C ALA A 226 16.80 15.25 -4.12
N ASP A 227 17.79 14.97 -4.97
CA ASP A 227 17.60 14.41 -6.31
C ASP A 227 17.08 12.97 -6.30
N ALA A 228 17.39 12.22 -5.23
CA ALA A 228 16.85 10.88 -5.02
C ALA A 228 15.48 10.88 -4.33
N GLY A 229 14.96 12.04 -3.95
CA GLY A 229 13.68 12.17 -3.24
C GLY A 229 12.47 11.88 -4.13
N LEU A 230 11.49 11.17 -3.59
CA LEU A 230 10.22 10.92 -4.26
C LEU A 230 9.15 11.91 -3.78
N PRO A 231 8.74 12.89 -4.61
CA PRO A 231 7.62 13.77 -4.26
C PRO A 231 6.30 13.01 -4.32
N PHE A 232 5.45 13.16 -3.31
CA PHE A 232 4.12 12.56 -3.31
C PHE A 232 3.02 13.46 -2.76
N LYS A 233 1.85 13.40 -3.40
CA LYS A 233 0.65 14.11 -2.96
C LYS A 233 -0.19 13.25 -2.03
N LYS A 234 -0.87 13.92 -1.14
CA LYS A 234 -1.92 13.36 -0.29
C LYS A 234 -2.95 12.59 -1.14
N GLY A 235 -3.19 11.33 -0.78
CA GLY A 235 -4.05 10.37 -1.49
C GLY A 235 -3.31 9.43 -2.44
N GLU A 236 -2.07 9.73 -2.84
CA GLU A 236 -1.30 8.84 -3.72
C GLU A 236 -0.96 7.51 -3.03
N ILE A 237 -0.95 6.42 -3.80
CA ILE A 237 -0.57 5.09 -3.32
C ILE A 237 0.90 4.83 -3.66
N LEU A 238 1.66 4.53 -2.61
CA LEU A 238 3.09 4.26 -2.65
C LEU A 238 3.34 2.79 -2.32
N GLN A 239 4.19 2.15 -3.10
CA GLN A 239 4.76 0.84 -2.77
C GLN A 239 6.08 1.06 -2.03
N ILE A 240 6.12 0.69 -0.76
CA ILE A 240 7.32 0.68 0.05
C ILE A 240 8.12 -0.57 -0.31
N VAL A 241 9.39 -0.35 -0.67
CA VAL A 241 10.31 -1.40 -1.11
C VAL A 241 11.35 -1.70 -0.03
N ASP A 242 11.76 -0.68 0.73
CA ASP A 242 12.81 -0.79 1.73
C ASP A 242 12.52 0.13 2.93
N GLN A 243 12.57 -0.44 4.13
CA GLN A 243 12.39 0.24 5.42
C GLN A 243 13.60 0.09 6.34
N ASN A 244 14.74 -0.38 5.84
CA ASN A 244 15.94 -0.65 6.65
C ASN A 244 16.50 0.61 7.33
N ASP A 245 16.32 1.78 6.70
CA ASP A 245 16.67 3.05 7.33
C ASP A 245 15.49 3.59 8.16
N ALA A 246 15.79 3.93 9.42
CA ALA A 246 14.81 4.41 10.39
C ALA A 246 14.15 5.76 10.04
N PHE A 247 14.79 6.57 9.20
CA PHE A 247 14.39 7.93 8.83
C PHE A 247 13.99 8.07 7.36
N TRP A 248 14.57 7.28 6.46
CA TRP A 248 14.41 7.45 5.02
C TRP A 248 14.12 6.12 4.32
N TRP A 249 12.84 5.88 4.03
CA TRP A 249 12.39 4.69 3.32
C TRP A 249 12.56 4.86 1.81
N GLN A 250 12.67 3.73 1.10
CA GLN A 250 12.57 3.73 -0.35
C GLN A 250 11.18 3.28 -0.78
N ALA A 251 10.56 4.08 -1.65
CA ALA A 251 9.25 3.80 -2.18
C ALA A 251 9.18 4.13 -3.67
N ARG A 252 8.15 3.60 -4.35
CA ARG A 252 7.80 3.97 -5.72
C ARG A 252 6.30 4.25 -5.83
N LYS A 253 5.89 5.06 -6.80
CA LYS A 253 4.47 5.28 -7.06
C LYS A 253 3.88 4.08 -7.78
N VAL A 254 2.69 3.64 -7.37
CA VAL A 254 2.01 2.53 -8.05
C VAL A 254 1.66 2.86 -9.51
N SER A 255 1.49 4.14 -9.83
CA SER A 255 1.28 4.60 -11.22
C SER A 255 2.52 4.45 -12.10
N ASP A 256 3.71 4.28 -11.52
CA ASP A 256 4.99 4.20 -12.24
C ASP A 256 5.87 3.10 -11.64
N LEU A 257 5.49 1.85 -11.87
CA LEU A 257 6.26 0.69 -11.39
C LEU A 257 7.56 0.46 -12.16
N GLY A 258 7.71 1.09 -13.34
CA GLY A 258 8.91 0.97 -14.18
C GLY A 258 10.06 1.86 -13.71
N ALA A 259 9.76 2.93 -12.99
CA ALA A 259 10.76 3.81 -12.39
C ALA A 259 11.49 3.18 -11.19
N CYS A 260 12.69 3.70 -10.95
CA CYS A 260 13.44 3.42 -9.74
C CYS A 260 12.66 3.94 -8.51
N ALA A 261 12.94 3.34 -7.36
CA ALA A 261 12.46 3.88 -6.09
C ALA A 261 13.07 5.27 -5.84
N GLY A 262 12.43 6.03 -4.96
CA GLY A 262 12.98 7.26 -4.41
C GLY A 262 12.79 7.32 -2.90
N LEU A 263 13.47 8.27 -2.28
CA LEU A 263 13.49 8.46 -0.84
C LEU A 263 12.23 9.17 -0.38
N ILE A 264 11.59 8.60 0.64
CA ILE A 264 10.52 9.23 1.39
C ILE A 264 10.85 9.23 2.88
N PRO A 265 10.36 10.20 3.66
CA PRO A 265 10.49 10.19 5.10
C PRO A 265 9.84 8.94 5.70
N SER A 266 10.44 8.38 6.75
CA SER A 266 9.81 7.34 7.54
C SER A 266 8.60 7.90 8.28
N ASN A 267 7.72 7.00 8.73
CA ASN A 267 6.56 7.36 9.55
C ASN A 267 6.95 8.21 10.78
N HIS A 268 8.05 7.86 11.45
CA HIS A 268 8.52 8.60 12.63
C HIS A 268 9.04 9.99 12.28
N LEU A 269 9.83 10.11 11.20
CA LEU A 269 10.39 11.39 10.76
C LEU A 269 9.30 12.36 10.33
N LEU A 270 8.34 11.89 9.55
CA LEU A 270 7.26 12.74 9.05
C LEU A 270 6.30 13.17 10.17
N LYS A 271 6.00 12.29 11.13
CA LYS A 271 5.25 12.66 12.36
C LYS A 271 5.95 13.73 13.17
N ARG A 272 7.29 13.64 13.32
CA ARG A 272 8.09 14.65 14.03
C ARG A 272 8.01 16.00 13.33
N LYS A 273 8.27 16.05 12.02
CA LYS A 273 8.21 17.28 11.21
C LYS A 273 6.83 17.92 11.22
N GLN A 274 5.77 17.11 11.15
CA GLN A 274 4.41 17.62 11.32
C GLN A 274 4.26 18.26 12.70
N ARG A 275 4.60 17.59 13.80
CA ARG A 275 4.49 18.24 15.13
C ARG A 275 5.27 19.56 15.20
N GLU A 276 6.51 19.60 14.72
CA GLU A 276 7.34 20.82 14.70
C GLU A 276 6.69 21.95 13.86
N PHE A 277 6.12 21.63 12.70
CA PHE A 277 5.37 22.58 11.88
C PHE A 277 4.12 23.12 12.62
N TRP A 278 3.39 22.27 13.34
CA TRP A 278 2.21 22.67 14.11
C TRP A 278 2.56 23.58 15.31
N TRP A 279 3.72 23.39 15.94
CA TRP A 279 4.21 24.27 17.02
C TRP A 279 4.76 25.60 16.50
N SER A 280 5.09 25.70 15.21
CA SER A 280 5.62 26.91 14.58
C SER A 280 4.54 27.89 14.07
N GLN A 281 3.26 27.50 14.09
CA GLN A 281 2.16 28.39 13.70
C GLN A 281 1.60 29.16 14.89
N PRO A 282 1.37 30.49 14.78
CA PRO A 282 0.66 31.22 15.81
C PRO A 282 -0.74 30.63 16.00
N PHE A 283 -1.11 30.38 17.26
CA PHE A 283 -2.42 29.87 17.67
C PHE A 283 -3.51 30.71 16.98
N GLN A 284 -4.17 30.17 15.96
CA GLN A 284 -5.29 30.85 15.30
C GLN A 284 -6.59 30.42 16.00
N PRO A 285 -7.17 31.26 16.89
CA PRO A 285 -8.50 31.00 17.39
C PRO A 285 -9.48 31.06 16.21
N HIS A 286 -10.31 30.04 16.05
CA HIS A 286 -11.34 30.02 15.02
C HIS A 286 -12.30 31.22 15.20
N PHE A 287 -12.15 32.26 14.38
CA PHE A 287 -13.07 33.39 14.33
C PHE A 287 -14.46 32.96 13.86
N CYS A 288 -15.45 33.08 14.73
CA CYS A 288 -16.88 32.94 14.38
C CYS A 288 -17.51 34.33 14.22
N LEU A 289 -17.77 34.75 12.97
CA LEU A 289 -18.57 35.94 12.67
C LEU A 289 -20.08 35.71 12.91
N LYS A 290 -20.74 36.72 13.51
CA LYS A 290 -22.17 36.83 13.82
C LYS A 290 -23.00 37.48 12.70
N SER A 291 -24.34 37.35 12.83
CA SER A 291 -25.45 38.19 12.27
C SER A 291 -26.09 37.69 10.94
N SER A 292 -27.38 37.86 10.58
CA SER A 292 -28.62 38.48 11.12
C SER A 292 -29.87 37.75 10.54
N ILE A 293 -31.06 37.94 11.15
CA ILE A 293 -32.31 37.17 10.96
C ILE A 293 -33.27 37.86 9.97
N TYR A 294 -33.94 37.10 9.07
CA TYR A 294 -35.29 37.38 8.57
C TYR A 294 -36.06 36.07 8.22
N GLU A 295 -37.26 35.94 8.78
CA GLU A 295 -38.23 34.84 8.61
C GLU A 295 -39.21 35.10 7.46
N GLU A 296 -39.75 34.05 6.84
CA GLU A 296 -41.08 34.11 6.20
C GLU A 296 -41.68 32.70 5.95
N PHE A 297 -43.01 32.64 6.07
CA PHE A 297 -43.93 31.49 6.09
C PHE A 297 -44.37 31.02 4.68
N GLY A 298 -44.96 29.81 4.58
CA GLY A 298 -45.76 29.42 3.40
C GLY A 298 -46.03 27.92 3.22
N GLU A 299 -47.29 27.58 2.95
CA GLU A 299 -48.01 26.31 3.14
C GLU A 299 -47.95 25.24 2.03
N SER A 300 -48.68 24.16 2.31
CA SER A 300 -48.71 22.78 1.79
C SER A 300 -49.22 22.55 0.35
N GLY A 301 -48.61 21.54 -0.30
CA GLY A 301 -49.17 20.82 -1.45
C GLY A 301 -48.70 19.35 -1.46
N GLN A 302 -49.63 18.42 -1.61
CA GLN A 302 -49.45 16.96 -1.47
C GLN A 302 -49.00 16.34 -2.80
N ARG A 303 -47.89 15.57 -2.81
CA ARG A 303 -47.43 14.75 -3.98
C ARG A 303 -46.68 13.49 -3.53
N VAL A 304 -46.68 12.47 -4.39
CA VAL A 304 -46.12 11.13 -4.19
C VAL A 304 -44.59 11.17 -4.08
N PHE A 305 -44.02 10.55 -3.04
CA PHE A 305 -42.58 10.57 -2.73
C PHE A 305 -41.92 9.19 -2.83
N ILE A 306 -40.72 9.14 -3.40
CA ILE A 306 -39.85 7.95 -3.34
C ILE A 306 -39.08 8.01 -2.02
N ALA A 307 -39.06 6.90 -1.27
CA ALA A 307 -38.40 6.76 0.03
C ALA A 307 -36.91 7.19 -0.01
N GLY A 308 -36.43 7.91 1.01
CA GLY A 308 -35.01 8.27 1.15
C GLY A 308 -34.50 9.42 0.25
N PHE A 309 -35.41 10.15 -0.44
CA PHE A 309 -35.06 11.26 -1.35
C PHE A 309 -35.36 12.67 -0.84
N ARG A 310 -35.83 12.82 0.39
CA ARG A 310 -36.09 14.13 1.01
C ARG A 310 -35.05 14.45 2.10
N ARG A 311 -34.56 15.69 2.06
CA ARG A 311 -33.55 16.35 2.91
C ARG A 311 -32.25 15.56 3.14
N SER A 312 -31.29 15.86 2.28
CA SER A 312 -29.88 15.91 2.66
C SER A 312 -29.68 17.00 3.72
N MET A 313 -28.88 16.71 4.75
CA MET A 313 -28.51 17.62 5.84
C MET A 313 -27.89 18.94 5.36
N ARG A 314 -27.47 19.01 4.09
CA ARG A 314 -26.75 20.14 3.49
C ARG A 314 -27.57 21.42 3.35
N LEU A 315 -28.90 21.32 3.22
CA LEU A 315 -29.77 22.51 3.19
C LEU A 315 -30.12 23.05 4.59
N CYS A 316 -29.77 22.32 5.65
CA CYS A 316 -30.11 22.70 7.01
C CYS A 316 -29.32 23.92 7.52
N ARG A 317 -28.28 24.35 6.78
CA ARG A 317 -27.33 25.37 7.24
C ARG A 317 -27.41 26.74 6.58
N ARG A 318 -28.31 26.96 5.61
CA ARG A 318 -28.45 28.31 5.02
C ARG A 318 -29.03 29.36 5.98
N LYS A 319 -29.60 28.98 7.14
CA LYS A 319 -30.20 29.93 8.10
C LYS A 319 -29.86 29.72 9.59
N SER A 320 -28.93 28.81 9.96
CA SER A 320 -28.54 28.66 11.38
C SER A 320 -27.01 28.64 11.55
N ARG A 321 -26.43 29.84 11.65
CA ARG A 321 -25.12 30.08 12.27
C ARG A 321 -25.24 30.72 13.66
N ALA A 322 -26.45 30.79 14.22
CA ALA A 322 -26.74 31.63 15.39
C ALA A 322 -26.62 30.94 16.76
N ASN A 323 -26.51 29.61 16.85
CA ASN A 323 -26.28 28.99 18.16
C ASN A 323 -25.64 27.59 18.02
N ARG A 324 -24.31 27.55 17.94
CA ARG A 324 -23.56 26.32 18.22
C ARG A 324 -23.10 26.39 19.67
N HIS A 325 -23.89 25.82 20.58
CA HIS A 325 -23.28 25.24 21.76
C HIS A 325 -22.37 24.11 21.26
N SER A 326 -21.08 24.38 21.33
CA SER A 326 -20.00 23.42 21.15
C SER A 326 -20.22 22.28 22.16
N CYS A 327 -20.90 21.21 21.74
CA CYS A 327 -20.76 19.92 22.40
C CYS A 327 -19.45 19.29 21.90
N HIS A 328 -18.34 19.78 22.45
CA HIS A 328 -17.16 18.95 22.64
C HIS A 328 -17.52 17.86 23.65
N ALA A 329 -18.33 16.88 23.23
CA ALA A 329 -18.35 15.60 23.91
C ALA A 329 -17.02 14.94 23.54
N GLN A 330 -16.18 14.77 24.57
CA GLN A 330 -14.86 14.18 24.50
C GLN A 330 -14.92 12.85 23.72
N CYS A 331 -14.45 12.87 22.48
CA CYS A 331 -14.05 11.65 21.81
C CYS A 331 -12.90 11.05 22.64
N SER A 332 -13.20 9.96 23.32
CA SER A 332 -12.22 9.17 24.07
C SER A 332 -11.21 8.58 23.08
N GLY A 333 -10.07 9.26 22.93
CA GLY A 333 -8.69 8.73 22.76
C GLY A 333 -8.33 7.74 21.64
N SER A 334 -9.25 6.98 21.05
CA SER A 334 -8.90 5.83 20.19
C SER A 334 -8.99 6.12 18.69
N CYS A 335 -9.96 6.94 18.25
CA CYS A 335 -10.17 7.23 16.83
C CYS A 335 -9.26 8.34 16.27
N TYR A 336 -8.62 9.15 17.11
CA TYR A 336 -7.68 10.20 16.67
C TYR A 336 -6.27 9.68 16.37
N SER A 337 -5.88 8.48 16.83
CA SER A 337 -4.48 8.02 16.74
C SER A 337 -4.08 7.48 15.35
N VAL A 338 -5.02 6.86 14.63
CA VAL A 338 -4.80 6.36 13.26
C VAL A 338 -4.77 7.52 12.25
N LEU A 339 -5.52 8.59 12.52
CA LEU A 339 -5.64 9.77 11.66
C LEU A 339 -4.44 10.73 11.74
N ALA A 340 -3.54 10.53 12.71
CA ALA A 340 -2.28 11.26 12.84
C ALA A 340 -1.11 10.55 12.14
N ALA A 341 -1.36 9.42 11.47
CA ALA A 341 -0.32 8.72 10.73
C ALA A 341 -0.17 9.35 9.33
N PRO A 342 1.04 9.76 8.92
CA PRO A 342 1.32 10.30 7.59
C PRO A 342 1.15 9.27 6.46
N TYR A 343 1.14 7.98 6.81
CA TYR A 343 0.91 6.87 5.90
C TYR A 343 -0.18 5.95 6.46
N GLU A 344 -1.15 5.58 5.63
CA GLU A 344 -2.16 4.56 5.94
C GLU A 344 -1.86 3.30 5.14
N GLU A 345 -1.70 2.16 5.78
CA GLU A 345 -1.48 0.89 5.08
C GLU A 345 -2.72 0.47 4.28
N VAL A 346 -2.51 0.07 3.02
CA VAL A 346 -3.57 -0.32 2.10
C VAL A 346 -3.30 -1.65 1.41
N VAL A 347 -4.38 -2.33 1.04
CA VAL A 347 -4.35 -3.57 0.26
C VAL A 347 -5.31 -3.48 -0.91
N ARG A 348 -5.05 -4.25 -1.96
CA ARG A 348 -6.03 -4.44 -3.04
C ARG A 348 -7.14 -5.36 -2.56
N TYR A 349 -8.36 -4.83 -2.55
CA TYR A 349 -9.57 -5.56 -2.22
C TYR A 349 -10.49 -5.59 -3.43
N GLN A 350 -10.90 -6.79 -3.80
CA GLN A 350 -11.97 -7.03 -4.75
C GLN A 350 -13.10 -7.72 -3.99
N ARG A 351 -14.31 -7.15 -4.05
CA ARG A 351 -15.49 -7.73 -3.40
C ARG A 351 -15.79 -9.08 -4.05
N HIS A 352 -16.03 -10.11 -3.26
CA HIS A 352 -16.57 -11.36 -3.80
C HIS A 352 -18.06 -11.19 -4.13
N PRO A 353 -18.60 -11.75 -5.22
CA PRO A 353 -20.01 -11.56 -5.60
C PRO A 353 -21.03 -11.91 -4.51
N THR A 354 -20.70 -12.86 -3.63
CA THR A 354 -21.53 -13.27 -2.48
C THR A 354 -21.48 -12.33 -1.29
N ASP A 355 -20.48 -11.45 -1.22
CA ASP A 355 -20.33 -10.51 -0.11
C ASP A 355 -21.34 -9.37 -0.25
N ARG A 356 -21.64 -8.70 0.87
CA ARG A 356 -22.46 -7.48 0.83
C ARG A 356 -21.82 -6.42 -0.07
N ASN A 357 -22.66 -5.67 -0.77
CA ASN A 357 -22.21 -4.53 -1.56
C ASN A 357 -21.50 -3.49 -0.66
N ARG A 358 -20.52 -2.80 -1.24
CA ARG A 358 -19.86 -1.67 -0.58
C ARG A 358 -20.77 -0.46 -0.54
N LEU A 359 -20.69 0.32 0.54
CA LEU A 359 -21.40 1.59 0.68
C LEU A 359 -20.85 2.62 -0.32
N ILE A 360 -21.73 3.28 -1.07
CA ILE A 360 -21.36 4.42 -1.93
C ILE A 360 -21.66 5.73 -1.19
N ILE A 361 -20.65 6.57 -1.03
CA ILE A 361 -20.78 7.88 -0.36
C ILE A 361 -20.49 8.99 -1.37
N LEU A 362 -21.44 9.90 -1.54
CA LEU A 362 -21.27 11.08 -2.38
C LEU A 362 -20.96 12.30 -1.51
N VAL A 363 -19.83 12.96 -1.77
CA VAL A 363 -19.38 14.16 -1.05
C VAL A 363 -19.26 15.30 -2.05
N GLY A 364 -19.57 16.53 -1.65
CA GLY A 364 -19.41 17.69 -2.54
C GLY A 364 -20.09 18.94 -1.98
N PRO A 365 -19.71 20.13 -2.49
CA PRO A 365 -20.25 21.39 -2.01
C PRO A 365 -21.75 21.52 -2.26
N ALA A 366 -22.38 22.38 -1.46
CA ALA A 366 -23.80 22.71 -1.66
C ALA A 366 -24.01 23.29 -3.07
N GLY A 367 -25.12 22.91 -3.72
CA GLY A 367 -25.43 23.36 -5.08
C GLY A 367 -24.66 22.64 -6.19
N VAL A 368 -23.72 21.73 -5.89
CA VAL A 368 -22.97 21.02 -6.94
C VAL A 368 -23.82 20.00 -7.71
N GLY A 369 -24.90 19.48 -7.13
CA GLY A 369 -25.79 18.50 -7.77
C GLY A 369 -25.77 17.09 -7.18
N VAL A 370 -25.10 16.86 -6.04
CA VAL A 370 -25.02 15.54 -5.38
C VAL A 370 -26.38 14.86 -5.18
N ASN A 371 -27.38 15.62 -4.69
CA ASN A 371 -28.72 15.08 -4.46
C ASN A 371 -29.43 14.69 -5.76
N GLU A 372 -29.19 15.46 -6.82
CA GLU A 372 -29.78 15.21 -8.14
C GLU A 372 -29.17 13.96 -8.76
N LEU A 373 -27.84 13.84 -8.74
CA LEU A 373 -27.10 12.66 -9.21
C LEU A 373 -27.54 11.39 -8.48
N ARG A 374 -27.62 11.43 -7.14
CA ARG A 374 -28.15 10.31 -6.34
C ARG A 374 -29.56 9.93 -6.77
N ARG A 375 -30.42 10.92 -7.02
CA ARG A 375 -31.82 10.67 -7.41
C ARG A 375 -31.94 10.02 -8.76
N ARG A 376 -31.20 10.53 -9.73
CA ARG A 376 -31.17 9.94 -11.08
C ARG A 376 -30.69 8.50 -11.03
N LEU A 377 -29.63 8.22 -10.29
CA LEU A 377 -29.07 6.87 -10.16
C LEU A 377 -30.07 5.86 -9.57
N ILE A 378 -30.77 6.21 -8.48
CA ILE A 378 -31.75 5.29 -7.88
C ILE A 378 -33.02 5.19 -8.72
N THR A 379 -33.45 6.28 -9.35
CA THR A 379 -34.65 6.26 -10.19
C THR A 379 -34.44 5.47 -11.49
N SER A 380 -33.23 5.50 -12.04
CA SER A 380 -32.90 4.72 -13.25
C SER A 380 -32.87 3.21 -12.98
N CYS A 381 -32.36 2.78 -11.81
CA CYS A 381 -32.24 1.36 -11.45
C CYS A 381 -32.68 1.09 -10.00
N PRO A 382 -33.99 1.17 -9.68
CA PRO A 382 -34.51 1.05 -8.31
C PRO A 382 -34.38 -0.36 -7.69
N GLN A 383 -34.17 -1.37 -8.54
CA GLN A 383 -33.90 -2.73 -8.09
C GLN A 383 -32.48 -2.89 -7.53
N GLN A 384 -31.53 -2.11 -8.05
CA GLN A 384 -30.11 -2.23 -7.71
C GLN A 384 -29.68 -1.22 -6.64
N PHE A 385 -30.14 0.02 -6.73
CA PHE A 385 -29.71 1.11 -5.84
C PHE A 385 -30.81 1.49 -4.86
N ARG A 386 -30.42 1.86 -3.64
CA ARG A 386 -31.34 2.38 -2.61
C ARG A 386 -30.63 3.37 -1.69
N SER A 387 -31.39 4.35 -1.20
CA SER A 387 -30.92 5.30 -0.18
C SER A 387 -31.26 4.79 1.22
N ALA A 388 -30.40 5.05 2.20
CA ALA A 388 -30.72 4.77 3.60
C ALA A 388 -31.84 5.70 4.07
N VAL A 389 -32.78 5.19 4.87
CA VAL A 389 -33.87 5.99 5.42
C VAL A 389 -33.34 6.75 6.66
N PRO A 390 -33.29 8.09 6.63
CA PRO A 390 -32.80 8.88 7.75
C PRO A 390 -33.79 8.92 8.92
N HIS A 391 -33.31 9.33 10.09
CA HIS A 391 -34.09 9.54 11.31
C HIS A 391 -34.43 11.02 11.49
N THR A 392 -35.56 11.32 12.12
CA THR A 392 -35.91 12.69 12.52
C THR A 392 -36.71 12.76 13.81
N THR A 393 -36.55 13.85 14.55
CA THR A 393 -37.40 14.20 15.72
C THR A 393 -38.62 15.03 15.35
N ARG A 394 -38.78 15.39 14.07
CA ARG A 394 -39.98 16.06 13.59
C ARG A 394 -41.17 15.12 13.67
N VAL A 395 -42.34 15.63 14.03
CA VAL A 395 -43.59 14.85 13.97
C VAL A 395 -43.91 14.43 12.53
N GLN A 396 -44.32 13.17 12.37
CA GLN A 396 -44.78 12.60 11.11
C GLN A 396 -46.01 13.37 10.61
N LYS A 397 -46.03 13.72 9.31
CA LYS A 397 -47.23 14.32 8.70
C LYS A 397 -48.22 13.25 8.29
N SER A 398 -49.49 13.62 8.16
CA SER A 398 -50.60 12.72 7.81
C SER A 398 -50.39 11.91 6.52
N TYR A 399 -49.63 12.45 5.56
CA TYR A 399 -49.35 11.81 4.27
C TYR A 399 -47.98 11.09 4.21
N GLU A 400 -47.19 11.12 5.28
CA GLU A 400 -45.88 10.46 5.37
C GLU A 400 -46.04 9.10 6.05
N MET A 401 -45.13 8.16 5.79
CA MET A 401 -45.11 6.85 6.43
C MET A 401 -43.77 6.61 7.14
N ASN A 402 -43.84 6.15 8.38
CA ASN A 402 -42.65 5.78 9.15
C ASN A 402 -41.87 4.67 8.45
N GLY A 403 -40.56 4.85 8.32
CA GLY A 403 -39.68 3.92 7.60
C GLY A 403 -39.69 4.06 6.07
N ARG A 404 -40.46 5.00 5.51
CA ARG A 404 -40.42 5.36 4.09
C ARG A 404 -39.68 6.68 3.89
N GLU A 405 -40.21 7.78 4.42
CA GLU A 405 -39.57 9.09 4.31
C GLU A 405 -38.48 9.26 5.37
N TYR A 406 -38.84 9.00 6.62
CA TYR A 406 -37.96 9.04 7.78
C TYR A 406 -38.35 7.95 8.78
N HIS A 407 -37.42 7.60 9.65
CA HIS A 407 -37.72 7.03 10.96
C HIS A 407 -38.04 8.17 11.92
N TYR A 408 -39.31 8.29 12.28
CA TYR A 408 -39.79 9.31 13.21
C TYR A 408 -39.57 8.83 14.64
N VAL A 409 -38.65 9.47 15.36
CA VAL A 409 -38.22 9.05 16.70
C VAL A 409 -38.32 10.20 17.70
N SER A 410 -38.43 9.88 19.00
CA SER A 410 -38.39 10.92 20.03
C SER A 410 -37.00 11.59 20.09
N LYS A 411 -36.95 12.81 20.63
CA LYS A 411 -35.67 13.53 20.84
C LYS A 411 -34.71 12.71 21.72
N GLU A 412 -35.21 12.11 22.79
CA GLU A 412 -34.45 11.24 23.68
C GLU A 412 -33.86 10.02 22.95
N THR A 413 -34.66 9.36 22.11
CA THR A 413 -34.19 8.22 21.30
C THR A 413 -33.07 8.66 20.36
N PHE A 414 -33.26 9.80 19.68
CA PHE A 414 -32.26 10.35 18.76
C PHE A 414 -30.95 10.70 19.50
N GLU A 415 -31.03 11.34 20.65
CA GLU A 415 -29.88 11.70 21.48
C GLU A 415 -29.14 10.45 21.99
N ASN A 416 -29.87 9.40 22.36
CA ASN A 416 -29.27 8.10 22.72
C ASN A 416 -28.53 7.46 21.52
N MET A 417 -29.07 7.53 20.31
CA MET A 417 -28.38 7.05 19.10
C MET A 417 -27.08 7.83 18.82
N VAL A 418 -27.09 9.13 19.08
CA VAL A 418 -25.89 9.98 18.97
C VAL A 418 -24.86 9.59 20.05
N TYR A 419 -25.30 9.44 21.30
CA TYR A 419 -24.45 9.07 22.43
C TYR A 419 -23.79 7.70 22.25
N THR A 420 -24.53 6.73 21.70
CA THR A 420 -24.03 5.38 21.41
C THR A 420 -23.23 5.28 20.10
N HIS A 421 -22.86 6.41 19.47
CA HIS A 421 -22.09 6.48 18.24
C HIS A 421 -22.70 5.70 17.06
N ARG A 422 -24.03 5.59 17.00
CA ARG A 422 -24.75 4.89 15.92
C ARG A 422 -25.15 5.79 14.76
N MET A 423 -24.80 7.07 14.81
CA MET A 423 -25.10 8.08 13.78
C MET A 423 -23.86 8.33 12.91
N LEU A 424 -24.00 8.15 11.59
CA LEU A 424 -22.96 8.52 10.62
C LEU A 424 -22.84 10.04 10.49
N GLU A 425 -23.99 10.70 10.44
CA GLU A 425 -24.11 12.15 10.39
C GLU A 425 -25.44 12.56 11.03
N TYR A 426 -25.45 13.70 11.72
CA TYR A 426 -26.65 14.32 12.24
C TYR A 426 -26.52 15.84 12.31
N GLY A 427 -27.65 16.51 12.49
CA GLY A 427 -27.72 17.96 12.62
C GLY A 427 -29.15 18.44 12.85
N GLU A 428 -29.29 19.75 12.98
CA GLU A 428 -30.56 20.38 13.34
C GLU A 428 -31.08 21.26 12.19
N TYR A 429 -32.40 21.23 11.99
CA TYR A 429 -33.10 22.09 11.06
C TYR A 429 -34.49 22.46 11.55
N LYS A 430 -34.77 23.76 11.59
CA LYS A 430 -36.05 24.32 12.07
C LYS A 430 -36.46 23.73 13.44
N GLY A 431 -35.50 23.59 14.36
CA GLY A 431 -35.73 23.05 15.71
C GLY A 431 -35.83 21.53 15.83
N TYR A 432 -35.70 20.78 14.72
CA TYR A 432 -35.76 19.32 14.72
C TYR A 432 -34.43 18.70 14.32
N LEU A 433 -34.10 17.56 14.90
CA LEU A 433 -32.91 16.80 14.56
C LEU A 433 -33.19 15.88 13.37
N TYR A 434 -32.17 15.71 12.54
CA TYR A 434 -32.15 14.81 11.39
C TYR A 434 -30.80 14.13 11.33
N GLY A 435 -30.75 12.88 10.87
CA GLY A 435 -29.49 12.20 10.67
C GLY A 435 -29.63 10.80 10.09
N THR A 436 -28.52 10.24 9.63
CA THR A 436 -28.47 8.90 9.04
C THR A 436 -27.73 7.97 9.99
N SER A 437 -28.37 6.88 10.40
CA SER A 437 -27.75 5.89 11.28
C SER A 437 -26.98 4.83 10.50
N VAL A 438 -26.00 4.20 11.15
CA VAL A 438 -25.28 3.04 10.61
C VAL A 438 -26.25 1.88 10.35
N ASP A 439 -27.24 1.69 11.23
CA ASP A 439 -28.24 0.63 11.11
C ASP A 439 -29.16 0.82 9.88
N ALA A 440 -29.48 2.06 9.51
CA ALA A 440 -30.24 2.35 8.30
C ALA A 440 -29.47 1.96 7.03
N VAL A 441 -28.15 2.17 7.02
CA VAL A 441 -27.27 1.71 5.93
C VAL A 441 -27.18 0.19 5.91
N ARG A 442 -26.96 -0.43 7.07
CA ARG A 442 -26.86 -1.89 7.22
C ARG A 442 -28.11 -2.59 6.70
N THR A 443 -29.29 -2.03 6.95
CA THR A 443 -30.57 -2.55 6.44
C THR A 443 -30.57 -2.65 4.92
N VAL A 444 -30.15 -1.59 4.23
CA VAL A 444 -30.09 -1.57 2.75
C VAL A 444 -29.06 -2.57 2.21
N LEU A 445 -27.91 -2.67 2.86
CA LEU A 445 -26.86 -3.62 2.46
C LEU A 445 -27.27 -5.08 2.69
N ALA A 446 -28.05 -5.35 3.75
CA ALA A 446 -28.59 -6.68 4.05
C ALA A 446 -29.65 -7.13 3.03
N GLU A 447 -30.36 -6.20 2.40
CA GLU A 447 -31.28 -6.48 1.28
C GLU A 447 -30.55 -6.83 -0.03
N GLY A 448 -29.21 -6.82 -0.06
CA GLY A 448 -28.43 -7.09 -1.27
C GLY A 448 -28.40 -5.93 -2.27
N LYS A 449 -28.89 -4.74 -1.89
CA LYS A 449 -28.86 -3.53 -2.73
C LYS A 449 -27.59 -2.72 -2.49
N ILE A 450 -27.24 -1.87 -3.45
CA ILE A 450 -26.14 -0.91 -3.31
C ILE A 450 -26.70 0.32 -2.59
N CYS A 451 -26.22 0.56 -1.37
CA CYS A 451 -26.61 1.73 -0.60
C CYS A 451 -25.86 2.98 -1.10
N VAL A 452 -26.59 4.01 -1.52
CA VAL A 452 -26.03 5.29 -1.98
C VAL A 452 -26.48 6.41 -1.06
N ILE A 453 -25.54 7.02 -0.34
CA ILE A 453 -25.82 8.12 0.59
C ILE A 453 -25.00 9.36 0.25
N ASP A 454 -25.47 10.51 0.71
CA ASP A 454 -24.69 11.75 0.71
C ASP A 454 -24.26 12.06 2.14
N LEU A 455 -22.99 12.42 2.36
CA LEU A 455 -22.47 12.81 3.67
C LEU A 455 -21.71 14.13 3.60
N GLU A 456 -21.70 14.90 4.68
CA GLU A 456 -20.71 15.96 4.88
C GLU A 456 -19.31 15.36 5.05
N PRO A 457 -18.23 16.07 4.67
CA PRO A 457 -16.87 15.52 4.71
C PRO A 457 -16.44 15.01 6.09
N GLN A 458 -16.96 15.58 7.17
CA GLN A 458 -16.66 15.14 8.54
C GLN A 458 -17.22 13.74 8.83
N GLY A 459 -18.32 13.34 8.20
CA GLY A 459 -18.94 12.02 8.36
C GLY A 459 -18.15 10.88 7.70
N ILE A 460 -17.21 11.20 6.79
CA ILE A 460 -16.37 10.21 6.11
C ILE A 460 -15.63 9.33 7.11
N GLN A 461 -15.07 9.92 8.15
CA GLN A 461 -14.25 9.19 9.14
C GLN A 461 -15.08 8.15 9.90
N VAL A 462 -16.32 8.50 10.27
CA VAL A 462 -17.23 7.59 10.97
C VAL A 462 -17.67 6.44 10.07
N ALA A 463 -17.84 6.70 8.76
CA ALA A 463 -18.25 5.68 7.80
C ALA A 463 -17.13 4.69 7.41
N ARG A 464 -15.85 5.03 7.64
CA ARG A 464 -14.67 4.24 7.25
C ARG A 464 -14.43 3.03 8.17
N THR A 465 -15.34 2.08 8.12
CA THR A 465 -15.28 0.84 8.92
C THR A 465 -15.07 -0.39 8.04
N HIS A 466 -14.54 -1.47 8.64
CA HIS A 466 -14.36 -2.76 7.98
C HIS A 466 -15.69 -3.36 7.50
N GLU A 467 -16.81 -3.02 8.14
CA GLU A 467 -18.14 -3.52 7.77
C GLU A 467 -18.68 -2.79 6.53
N LEU A 468 -18.62 -1.46 6.52
CA LEU A 468 -19.23 -0.66 5.45
C LEU A 468 -18.36 -0.56 4.19
N LYS A 469 -17.03 -0.69 4.34
CA LYS A 469 -16.00 -0.59 3.30
C LYS A 469 -16.34 0.50 2.26
N PRO A 470 -16.59 1.75 2.70
CA PRO A 470 -17.16 2.76 1.83
C PRO A 470 -16.29 3.04 0.61
N TYR A 471 -16.94 3.45 -0.48
CA TYR A 471 -16.33 4.03 -1.67
C TYR A 471 -16.79 5.48 -1.80
N ILE A 472 -15.85 6.41 -1.69
CA ILE A 472 -16.14 7.83 -1.50
C ILE A 472 -15.89 8.55 -2.82
N ILE A 473 -16.97 9.10 -3.39
CA ILE A 473 -16.96 9.82 -4.65
C ILE A 473 -17.15 11.31 -4.36
N PHE A 474 -16.13 12.11 -4.68
CA PHE A 474 -16.19 13.55 -4.56
C PHE A 474 -16.73 14.17 -5.86
N ILE A 475 -17.89 14.81 -5.75
CA ILE A 475 -18.53 15.56 -6.82
C ILE A 475 -18.00 16.99 -6.77
N LYS A 476 -17.15 17.32 -7.72
CA LYS A 476 -16.46 18.60 -7.85
C LYS A 476 -17.22 19.53 -8.81
N PRO A 477 -17.38 20.83 -8.49
CA PRO A 477 -17.84 21.80 -9.48
C PRO A 477 -16.77 22.03 -10.56
N PRO A 478 -17.15 22.37 -11.80
CA PRO A 478 -16.18 22.83 -12.79
C PRO A 478 -15.65 24.23 -12.40
N SER A 479 -14.74 24.78 -13.20
CA SER A 479 -14.23 26.14 -12.95
C SER A 479 -15.35 27.17 -12.92
N ILE A 480 -15.16 28.28 -12.19
CA ILE A 480 -16.16 29.34 -12.09
C ILE A 480 -16.60 29.86 -13.46
N SER A 481 -15.66 30.04 -14.39
CA SER A 481 -15.92 30.46 -15.77
C SER A 481 -16.83 29.49 -16.51
N CYS A 482 -16.63 28.19 -16.30
CA CYS A 482 -17.44 27.14 -16.90
C CYS A 482 -18.84 27.10 -16.26
N MET A 483 -18.94 27.20 -14.93
CA MET A 483 -20.23 27.27 -14.22
C MET A 483 -21.08 28.47 -14.65
N ARG A 484 -20.49 29.64 -14.90
CA ARG A 484 -21.21 30.82 -15.41
C ARG A 484 -21.93 30.52 -16.72
N GLN A 485 -21.35 29.67 -17.56
CA GLN A 485 -21.93 29.27 -18.84
C GLN A 485 -22.96 28.14 -18.67
N SER A 486 -22.57 27.03 -18.02
CA SER A 486 -23.43 25.84 -17.89
C SER A 486 -24.62 26.06 -16.95
N ARG A 487 -24.48 26.95 -15.95
CA ARG A 487 -25.51 27.18 -14.93
C ARG A 487 -26.32 28.47 -15.10
N LYS A 488 -26.11 29.22 -16.21
CA LYS A 488 -26.84 30.47 -16.53
C LYS A 488 -28.37 30.31 -16.48
N ASN A 489 -28.86 29.16 -16.94
CA ASN A 489 -30.28 28.80 -16.95
C ASN A 489 -30.64 27.73 -15.91
N ALA A 490 -29.64 27.15 -15.25
CA ALA A 490 -29.85 26.15 -14.21
C ALA A 490 -30.43 26.80 -12.97
N ARG A 491 -31.31 26.07 -12.29
CA ARG A 491 -32.02 26.56 -11.11
C ARG A 491 -31.63 25.70 -9.93
N ILE A 492 -31.46 26.32 -8.77
CA ILE A 492 -31.25 25.59 -7.53
C ILE A 492 -32.56 24.88 -7.20
N ILE A 493 -32.57 23.55 -7.33
CA ILE A 493 -33.72 22.74 -6.96
C ILE A 493 -33.76 22.69 -5.43
N THR A 494 -34.59 23.55 -4.83
CA THR A 494 -34.95 23.46 -3.40
C THR A 494 -36.36 22.88 -3.25
N ASP A 495 -36.64 22.27 -2.09
CA ASP A 495 -37.94 21.62 -1.80
C ASP A 495 -39.13 22.60 -1.77
N TYR A 496 -38.86 23.91 -1.68
CA TYR A 496 -39.84 24.97 -1.77
C TYR A 496 -39.73 25.56 -3.17
N TYR A 497 -40.86 25.91 -3.80
CA TYR A 497 -41.04 26.36 -5.18
C TYR A 497 -40.28 27.64 -5.60
N VAL A 498 -39.17 27.98 -4.95
CA VAL A 498 -38.30 29.07 -5.36
C VAL A 498 -37.23 28.51 -6.28
N ASN A 499 -37.51 28.62 -7.57
CA ASN A 499 -36.57 28.45 -8.65
C ASN A 499 -35.54 29.58 -8.61
N ILE A 500 -34.62 29.53 -7.64
CA ILE A 500 -33.58 30.54 -7.45
C ILE A 500 -32.49 30.30 -8.50
N LYS A 501 -32.24 31.31 -9.34
CA LYS A 501 -31.08 31.32 -10.24
C LYS A 501 -29.81 31.38 -9.38
N PHE A 502 -28.77 30.66 -9.79
CA PHE A 502 -27.46 30.80 -9.16
C PHE A 502 -27.01 32.26 -9.22
N LYS A 503 -26.67 32.83 -8.06
CA LYS A 503 -25.97 34.11 -7.97
C LYS A 503 -24.47 33.86 -8.14
N GLU A 504 -23.73 34.90 -8.51
CA GLU A 504 -22.26 34.83 -8.62
C GLU A 504 -21.62 34.42 -7.29
N GLU A 505 -22.12 34.95 -6.17
CA GLU A 505 -21.72 34.57 -4.81
C GLU A 505 -21.90 33.07 -4.54
N ASP A 506 -22.98 32.46 -5.05
CA ASP A 506 -23.23 31.02 -4.88
C ASP A 506 -22.20 30.17 -5.65
N LEU A 507 -21.78 30.65 -6.84
CA LEU A 507 -20.79 29.96 -7.66
C LEU A 507 -19.40 30.05 -7.03
N GLN A 508 -19.05 31.21 -6.48
CA GLN A 508 -17.80 31.42 -5.77
C GLN A 508 -17.74 30.62 -4.46
N GLU A 509 -18.79 30.66 -3.64
CA GLU A 509 -18.87 29.87 -2.40
C GLU A 509 -18.71 28.36 -2.70
N MET A 510 -19.33 27.89 -3.77
CA MET A 510 -19.24 26.49 -4.19
C MET A 510 -17.82 26.10 -4.63
N GLU A 511 -17.11 26.94 -5.38
CA GLU A 511 -15.72 26.68 -5.78
C GLU A 511 -14.77 26.72 -4.57
N GLU A 512 -14.88 27.73 -3.71
CA GLU A 512 -14.06 27.86 -2.50
C GLU A 512 -14.29 26.69 -1.54
N SER A 513 -15.56 26.30 -1.37
CA SER A 513 -15.94 25.13 -0.57
C SER A 513 -15.38 23.84 -1.16
N ALA A 514 -15.40 23.67 -2.49
CA ALA A 514 -14.77 22.53 -3.14
C ALA A 514 -13.26 22.44 -2.86
N LYS A 515 -12.55 23.56 -3.05
CA LYS A 515 -11.09 23.66 -2.79
C LYS A 515 -10.77 23.30 -1.34
N LYS A 516 -11.56 23.80 -0.39
CA LYS A 516 -11.41 23.48 1.03
C LYS A 516 -11.64 22.00 1.34
N MET A 517 -12.66 21.39 0.72
CA MET A 517 -12.93 19.96 0.88
C MET A 517 -11.80 19.10 0.32
N GLU A 518 -11.29 19.40 -0.87
CA GLU A 518 -10.15 18.68 -1.47
C GLU A 518 -8.90 18.79 -0.61
N ALA A 519 -8.56 19.99 -0.13
CA ALA A 519 -7.39 20.18 0.73
C ALA A 519 -7.49 19.37 2.04
N GLN A 520 -8.66 19.38 2.68
CA GLN A 520 -8.86 18.75 3.99
C GLN A 520 -9.07 17.24 3.92
N PHE A 521 -9.85 16.76 2.94
CA PHE A 521 -10.36 15.39 2.87
C PHE A 521 -9.97 14.62 1.60
N GLY A 522 -9.19 15.23 0.70
CA GLY A 522 -8.81 14.64 -0.59
C GLY A 522 -8.17 13.25 -0.51
N GLN A 523 -7.48 12.94 0.58
CA GLN A 523 -6.89 11.60 0.80
C GLN A 523 -7.93 10.49 0.91
N PHE A 524 -9.18 10.83 1.25
CA PHE A 524 -10.24 9.85 1.43
C PHE A 524 -11.08 9.64 0.17
N PHE A 525 -10.89 10.45 -0.87
CA PHE A 525 -11.68 10.35 -2.09
C PHE A 525 -11.12 9.25 -2.98
N ASP A 526 -11.91 8.21 -3.25
CA ASP A 526 -11.53 7.13 -4.15
C ASP A 526 -11.69 7.55 -5.63
N GLN A 527 -12.65 8.44 -5.91
CA GLN A 527 -12.92 8.98 -7.24
C GLN A 527 -13.37 10.44 -7.15
N VAL A 528 -12.92 11.26 -8.11
CA VAL A 528 -13.41 12.63 -8.32
C VAL A 528 -14.20 12.66 -9.62
N ILE A 529 -15.39 13.28 -9.60
CA ILE A 529 -16.24 13.50 -10.77
C ILE A 529 -16.53 15.00 -10.88
N VAL A 530 -16.22 15.61 -12.02
CA VAL A 530 -16.52 17.02 -12.28
C VAL A 530 -17.93 17.13 -12.85
N ASN A 531 -18.84 17.76 -12.11
CA ASN A 531 -20.23 17.92 -12.53
C ASN A 531 -20.46 19.23 -13.29
N ASP A 532 -20.08 19.23 -14.56
CA ASP A 532 -20.41 20.29 -15.51
C ASP A 532 -21.73 20.03 -16.25
N ASP A 533 -21.85 18.87 -16.90
CA ASP A 533 -23.11 18.36 -17.44
C ASP A 533 -23.66 17.22 -16.57
N LEU A 534 -24.96 17.30 -16.28
CA LEU A 534 -25.62 16.40 -15.35
C LEU A 534 -25.84 15.01 -15.94
N GLN A 535 -25.99 14.86 -17.26
CA GLN A 535 -26.13 13.54 -17.89
C GLN A 535 -24.79 12.82 -17.91
N GLU A 536 -23.73 13.51 -18.34
CA GLU A 536 -22.38 12.98 -18.37
C GLU A 536 -21.91 12.59 -16.96
N ALA A 537 -22.10 13.47 -15.97
CA ALA A 537 -21.78 13.15 -14.58
C ALA A 537 -22.62 11.98 -14.02
N SER A 538 -23.86 11.80 -14.48
CA SER A 538 -24.69 10.63 -14.09
C SER A 538 -24.14 9.33 -14.70
N ALA A 539 -23.70 9.36 -15.95
CA ALA A 539 -23.08 8.21 -16.61
C ALA A 539 -21.74 7.84 -15.94
N GLN A 540 -20.88 8.84 -15.67
CA GLN A 540 -19.63 8.64 -14.94
C GLN A 540 -19.86 8.10 -13.52
N LEU A 541 -20.91 8.57 -12.84
CA LEU A 541 -21.28 8.07 -11.52
C LEU A 541 -21.69 6.60 -11.57
N LEU A 542 -22.52 6.20 -12.54
CA LEU A 542 -22.91 4.80 -12.71
C LEU A 542 -21.67 3.90 -12.93
N LEU A 543 -20.77 4.31 -13.83
CA LEU A 543 -19.51 3.60 -14.07
C LEU A 543 -18.65 3.51 -12.80
N ALA A 544 -18.50 4.61 -12.06
CA ALA A 544 -17.73 4.62 -10.81
C ALA A 544 -18.33 3.67 -9.76
N VAL A 545 -19.65 3.60 -9.65
CA VAL A 545 -20.32 2.69 -8.72
C VAL A 545 -20.11 1.23 -9.12
N HIS A 546 -20.20 0.87 -10.40
CA HIS A 546 -19.89 -0.50 -10.85
C HIS A 546 -18.43 -0.87 -10.58
N ARG A 547 -17.47 0.00 -10.96
CA ARG A 547 -16.04 -0.23 -10.66
C ARG A 547 -15.76 -0.40 -9.17
N ALA A 548 -16.48 0.33 -8.32
CA ALA A 548 -16.36 0.19 -6.88
C ALA A 548 -16.78 -1.20 -6.35
N GLN A 549 -17.76 -1.83 -6.99
CA GLN A 549 -18.28 -3.15 -6.60
C GLN A 549 -17.53 -4.31 -7.25
N ASP A 550 -17.07 -4.16 -8.49
CA ASP A 550 -16.65 -5.28 -9.33
C ASP A 550 -15.13 -5.32 -9.57
N GLU A 551 -14.45 -4.17 -9.53
CA GLU A 551 -13.01 -4.07 -9.78
C GLU A 551 -12.18 -4.01 -8.48
N PRO A 552 -10.90 -4.46 -8.49
CA PRO A 552 -10.02 -4.34 -7.32
C PRO A 552 -9.70 -2.89 -6.97
N GLN A 553 -10.03 -2.47 -5.73
CA GLN A 553 -9.79 -1.12 -5.20
C GLN A 553 -8.79 -1.13 -4.04
N TRP A 554 -8.14 0.00 -3.79
CA TRP A 554 -7.25 0.16 -2.62
C TRP A 554 -8.07 0.48 -1.37
N VAL A 555 -8.08 -0.42 -0.39
CA VAL A 555 -8.76 -0.21 0.89
C VAL A 555 -7.75 -0.26 2.04
N PRO A 556 -8.02 0.39 3.17
CA PRO A 556 -7.20 0.23 4.38
C PRO A 556 -7.01 -1.25 4.74
N ALA A 557 -5.77 -1.66 5.02
CA ALA A 557 -5.45 -3.05 5.39
C ALA A 557 -6.24 -3.52 6.62
N LEU A 558 -6.49 -2.59 7.56
CA LEU A 558 -7.30 -2.80 8.76
C LEU A 558 -8.74 -3.25 8.46
N TRP A 559 -9.27 -3.03 7.26
CA TRP A 559 -10.62 -3.48 6.89
C TRP A 559 -10.69 -4.98 6.54
N ILE A 560 -9.53 -5.61 6.33
CA ILE A 560 -9.41 -7.02 5.92
C ILE A 560 -8.82 -7.87 7.06
N CYS A 561 -7.96 -7.30 7.90
CA CYS A 561 -7.25 -8.03 8.96
C CYS A 561 -8.08 -8.39 10.23
N SER A 562 -9.41 -8.32 10.20
CA SER A 562 -10.22 -8.54 11.41
C SER A 562 -10.60 -10.00 11.70
N ASP A 563 -10.26 -10.97 10.85
CA ASP A 563 -10.64 -12.39 11.05
C ASP A 563 -9.58 -13.23 11.78
N THR A 564 -8.54 -12.63 12.34
CA THR A 564 -7.52 -13.33 13.14
C THR A 564 -7.23 -12.60 14.44
N GLN A 565 -8.16 -12.68 15.40
CA GLN A 565 -7.78 -12.82 16.81
C GLN A 565 -8.59 -13.97 17.42
N PRO A 566 -7.91 -14.94 18.07
CA PRO A 566 -8.52 -16.14 18.64
C PRO A 566 -9.39 -15.87 19.88
#